data_AF-A0A2K3K8D1-F1
#
_entry.id   AF-A0A2K3K8D1-F1
#
_cell.length_a   1.000
_cell.length_b   1.000
_cell.length_c   1.000
_cell.angle_alpha   90.00
_cell.angle_beta   90.00
_cell.angle_gamma   90.00
#
_symmetry.space_group_name_H-M   'P 1'
#
loop_
_entity.id
_entity.type
_entity.pdbx_description
1 polymer ?
#
loop_
_entity_poly.entity_id
_entity_poly.type
_entity_poly.pdbx_seq_one_letter_code
_entity_poly.pdbx_strand_id
1 'polypeptide(L)' 'STESSVQPLDEFLYNTPRITLQGLKDATNESSHVVVATVKRTLNPDSYWYTSCLCGKAVVPDSQMWYCEKCNGHVSKVVP' A
#
# COMPACT_ATOMS: atom_id res chain seq x y z
N SER A 1 23.58 -0.60 28.27
CA SER A 1 22.53 -1.58 27.96
C SER A 1 22.23 -1.49 26.48
N THR A 2 22.70 -2.45 25.70
CA THR A 2 22.47 -2.50 24.25
C THR A 2 21.06 -3.03 24.01
N GLU A 3 20.10 -2.12 23.80
CA GLU A 3 18.79 -2.49 23.23
C GLU A 3 19.05 -3.16 21.89
N SER A 4 18.68 -4.44 21.77
CA SER A 4 18.76 -5.14 20.50
C SER A 4 17.82 -4.43 19.53
N SER A 5 18.37 -3.85 18.46
CA SER A 5 17.58 -3.28 17.38
C SER A 5 16.82 -4.41 16.67
N VAL A 6 15.63 -4.73 17.18
CA VAL A 6 14.68 -5.57 16.46
C VAL A 6 14.26 -4.81 15.21
N GLN A 7 14.36 -5.43 14.05
CA GLN A 7 13.99 -4.78 12.80
C GLN A 7 12.47 -4.53 12.80
N PRO A 8 11.97 -3.38 12.31
CA PRO A 8 10.54 -3.06 12.35
C PRO A 8 9.62 -4.13 11.72
N LEU A 9 10.14 -4.86 10.73
CA LEU A 9 9.43 -5.99 10.11
C LEU A 9 9.26 -7.16 11.09
N ASP A 10 10.31 -7.49 11.83
CA ASP A 10 10.28 -8.58 12.82
C ASP A 10 9.30 -8.22 13.93
N GLU A 11 9.35 -6.98 14.43
CA GLU A 11 8.40 -6.47 15.43
C GLU A 11 6.94 -6.59 14.95
N PHE A 12 6.65 -6.18 13.71
CA PHE A 12 5.32 -6.32 13.11
C PHE A 12 4.87 -7.78 13.02
N LEU A 13 5.75 -8.69 12.58
CA LEU A 13 5.45 -10.11 12.43
C LEU A 13 5.28 -10.84 13.77
N TYR A 14 5.96 -10.39 14.82
CA TYR A 14 5.83 -10.95 16.18
C TYR A 14 4.59 -10.44 16.90
N ASN A 15 4.21 -9.18 16.71
CA ASN A 15 3.11 -8.55 17.44
C ASN A 15 1.75 -8.67 16.75
N THR A 16 1.71 -9.03 15.46
CA THR A 16 0.46 -9.15 14.70
C THR A 16 -0.03 -10.61 14.65
N PRO A 17 -1.28 -10.91 15.06
CA PRO A 17 -1.80 -12.27 15.03
C PRO A 17 -1.78 -12.88 13.61
N ARG A 18 -1.44 -14.17 13.53
CA ARG A 18 -1.43 -14.92 12.27
C ARG A 18 -2.78 -15.56 11.99
N ILE A 19 -3.17 -15.63 10.73
CA ILE A 19 -4.41 -16.26 10.29
C ILE A 19 -4.24 -16.99 8.95
N THR A 20 -5.14 -17.92 8.64
CA THR A 20 -5.21 -18.55 7.31
C THR A 20 -6.04 -17.69 6.35
N LEU A 21 -5.90 -17.94 5.04
CA LEU A 21 -6.75 -17.28 4.04
C LEU A 21 -8.25 -17.55 4.25
N GLN A 22 -8.61 -18.76 4.72
CA GLN A 22 -10.00 -19.09 5.04
C GLN A 22 -10.49 -18.30 6.26
N GLY A 23 -9.68 -18.23 7.32
CA GLY A 23 -10.03 -17.42 8.50
C GLY A 23 -10.16 -15.93 8.18
N LEU A 24 -9.32 -15.40 7.28
CA LEU A 24 -9.43 -14.01 6.83
C LEU A 24 -10.72 -13.76 6.03
N LYS A 25 -11.14 -14.73 5.20
CA LYS A 25 -12.40 -14.66 4.45
C LYS A 25 -13.63 -14.66 5.37
N ASP A 26 -13.56 -15.39 6.47
CA ASP A 26 -14.67 -15.55 7.42
C ASP A 26 -14.69 -14.46 8.51
N ALA A 27 -13.69 -13.57 8.54
CA ALA A 27 -13.62 -12.47 9.50
C ALA A 27 -14.73 -11.45 9.27
N THR A 28 -15.50 -11.14 10.31
CA THR A 28 -16.64 -10.21 10.25
C THR A 28 -16.34 -8.82 10.82
N ASN A 29 -15.20 -8.67 11.49
CA ASN A 29 -14.78 -7.44 12.16
C ASN A 29 -13.56 -6.86 11.44
N GLU A 30 -13.40 -5.55 11.51
CA GLU A 30 -12.20 -4.87 11.00
C GLU A 30 -11.00 -5.23 11.88
N SER A 31 -10.04 -5.96 11.30
CA SER A 31 -8.82 -6.39 11.99
C SER A 31 -7.63 -6.49 11.02
N SER A 32 -6.41 -6.45 11.56
CA SER A 32 -5.17 -6.63 10.81
C SER A 32 -4.48 -7.93 11.24
N HIS A 33 -4.06 -8.73 10.26
CA HIS A 33 -3.47 -10.05 10.49
C HIS A 33 -2.30 -10.32 9.54
N VAL A 34 -1.40 -11.20 9.96
CA VAL A 34 -0.33 -11.73 9.11
C VAL A 34 -0.80 -13.02 8.45
N VAL A 35 -0.66 -13.10 7.13
CA VAL A 35 -0.96 -14.31 6.35
C VAL A 35 0.28 -14.73 5.59
N VAL A 36 0.64 -16.01 5.71
CA VAL A 36 1.65 -16.63 4.86
C VAL A 36 0.92 -17.27 3.68
N ALA A 37 1.21 -16.80 2.46
CA ALA A 37 0.58 -17.29 1.24
C ALA A 37 1.53 -17.18 0.03
N THR A 38 1.19 -17.87 -1.05
CA THR A 38 1.94 -17.80 -2.32
C THR A 38 1.21 -16.88 -3.29
N VAL A 39 1.92 -15.91 -3.85
CA VAL A 39 1.39 -15.06 -4.93
C VAL A 39 1.21 -15.91 -6.19
N LYS A 40 -0.04 -16.18 -6.58
CA LYS A 40 -0.35 -16.99 -7.77
C LYS A 40 -0.35 -16.19 -9.07
N ARG A 41 -0.88 -14.97 -9.02
CA ARG A 41 -0.97 -14.06 -10.17
C ARG A 41 -1.16 -12.62 -9.70
N THR A 42 -0.63 -11.68 -10.46
CA THR A 42 -0.99 -10.26 -10.38
C THR A 42 -2.18 -10.00 -11.30
N LEU A 43 -3.21 -9.31 -10.82
CA LEU A 43 -4.34 -8.89 -11.65
C LEU A 43 -4.03 -7.55 -12.29
N ASN A 44 -4.53 -7.34 -13.51
CA ASN A 44 -4.45 -6.07 -14.25
C ASN A 44 -3.04 -5.47 -14.24
N PRO A 45 -2.05 -6.14 -14.89
CA PRO A 45 -0.67 -5.67 -14.89
C PRO A 45 -0.52 -4.25 -15.46
N ASP A 46 -1.45 -3.80 -16.30
CA ASP A 46 -1.42 -2.44 -16.84
C ASP A 46 -2.02 -1.38 -15.91
N SER A 47 -2.56 -1.78 -14.75
CA SER A 47 -3.25 -0.90 -13.80
C SER A 47 -2.88 -1.14 -12.34
N TYR A 48 -1.77 -1.85 -12.05
CA TYR A 48 -1.31 -2.04 -10.66
C TYR A 48 -0.63 -0.80 -10.08
N TRP A 49 -0.29 0.17 -10.93
CA TRP A 49 0.33 1.44 -10.56
C TRP A 49 -0.53 2.61 -11.01
N TYR A 50 -0.31 3.77 -10.40
CA TYR A 50 -1.01 5.00 -10.75
C TYR A 50 -0.06 6.18 -10.62
N THR A 51 -0.11 7.08 -11.58
CA THR A 51 0.64 8.32 -11.52
C THR A 51 0.17 9.15 -10.33
N SER A 52 1.12 9.57 -9.49
CA SER A 52 0.85 10.33 -8.28
C SER A 52 1.63 11.64 -8.22
N CYS A 53 1.08 12.62 -7.52
CA CYS A 53 1.82 13.81 -7.09
C CYS A 53 2.79 13.41 -5.98
N LEU A 54 3.85 14.20 -5.76
CA LEU A 54 4.79 14.02 -4.65
C LEU A 54 4.12 14.03 -3.26
N CYS A 55 2.88 14.53 -3.15
CA CYS A 55 2.07 14.46 -1.93
C CYS A 55 1.38 13.11 -1.69
N GLY A 56 1.59 12.13 -2.58
CA GLY A 56 1.05 10.76 -2.54
C GLY A 56 -0.37 10.60 -3.11
N LYS A 57 -1.02 11.68 -3.56
CA LYS A 57 -2.37 11.61 -4.15
C LYS A 57 -2.26 11.33 -5.65
N ALA A 58 -3.11 10.43 -6.16
CA ALA A 58 -3.28 10.20 -7.59
C ALA A 58 -3.59 11.51 -8.32
N VAL A 59 -3.00 11.69 -9.50
CA VAL A 59 -3.23 12.87 -10.34
C VAL A 59 -4.12 12.54 -11.53
N VAL A 60 -4.83 13.56 -12.01
CA VAL A 60 -5.68 13.45 -13.20
C VAL A 60 -4.96 14.11 -14.38
N PRO A 61 -4.93 13.50 -15.58
CA PRO A 61 -4.43 14.19 -16.77
C PRO A 61 -5.31 15.41 -17.06
N ASP A 62 -4.69 16.57 -17.20
CA ASP A 62 -5.36 17.80 -17.64
C ASP A 62 -4.54 18.47 -18.73
N SER A 63 -5.03 18.33 -19.97
CA SER A 63 -4.37 18.85 -21.17
C SER A 63 -2.95 18.29 -21.34
N GLN A 64 -1.91 19.12 -21.17
CA GLN A 64 -0.49 18.71 -21.22
C GLN A 64 0.16 18.61 -19.83
N MET A 65 -0.64 18.72 -18.77
CA MET A 65 -0.18 18.68 -17.38
C MET A 65 -0.98 17.68 -16.57
N TRP A 66 -0.64 17.55 -15.30
CA TRP A 66 -1.36 16.73 -14.33
C TRP A 66 -1.99 17.64 -13.28
N TYR A 67 -3.24 17.41 -12.91
CA TYR A 67 -3.88 18.12 -11.81
C TYR A 67 -3.88 17.28 -10.54
N CYS A 68 -3.44 17.86 -9.42
CA CYS A 68 -3.51 17.23 -8.11
C CYS A 68 -4.62 17.87 -7.27
N GLU A 69 -5.67 17.11 -6.97
CA GLU A 69 -6.78 17.58 -6.12
C GLU A 69 -6.32 17.97 -4.72
N LYS A 70 -5.39 17.21 -4.12
CA LYS A 70 -4.90 17.46 -2.76
C LYS A 70 -4.07 18.74 -2.66
N CYS A 71 -3.29 19.06 -3.70
CA CYS A 71 -2.52 20.30 -3.78
C CYS A 71 -3.31 21.45 -4.40
N ASN A 72 -4.50 21.17 -4.94
CA ASN A 72 -5.38 22.12 -5.63
C ASN A 72 -4.66 22.89 -6.75
N GLY A 73 -3.93 22.18 -7.61
CA GLY A 73 -3.17 22.81 -8.69
C GLY A 73 -2.53 21.83 -9.67
N HIS A 74 -2.03 22.37 -10.77
CA HIS A 74 -1.27 21.61 -11.77
C HIS A 74 0.14 21.30 -11.26
N VAL A 75 0.57 20.06 -11.50
CA VAL A 75 1.87 19.52 -11.14
C VAL A 75 2.57 18.99 -12.38
N SER A 76 3.84 19.37 -12.54
CA SER A 76 4.70 18.87 -13.62
C SER A 76 5.55 17.67 -13.18
N LYS A 77 5.83 17.56 -11.88
CA LYS A 77 6.58 16.47 -11.28
C LYS A 77 5.60 15.45 -10.70
N VAL A 78 5.55 14.30 -11.35
CA VAL A 78 4.73 13.16 -10.94
C VAL A 78 5.61 11.91 -10.83
N VAL A 79 5.18 10.96 -10.02
CA VAL A 79 5.82 9.65 -9.85
C VAL A 79 4.90 8.60 -10.46
N PRO A 80 5.41 7.71 -11.35
CA PRO A 80 4.64 6.58 -11.86
C PRO A 80 4.21 5.62 -10.74
#